data_AF-A0AA37LE62-F1
#
_entry.id   AF-A0AA37LE62-F1
#
_cell.length_a   1.000
_cell.length_b   1.000
_cell.length_c   1.000
_cell.angle_alpha   90.00
_cell.angle_beta   90.00
_cell.angle_gamma   90.00
#
_symmetry.space_group_name_H-M   'P 1'
#
loop_
_entity.id
_entity.type
_entity.pdbx_description
1 polymer ?
#
loop_
_entity_poly.entity_id
_entity_poly.type
_entity_poly.pdbx_seq_one_letter_code
_entity_poly.pdbx_strand_id
1 'polypeptide(L)'
;MASFVARRAFSTTVRRLTQEQQAQAKQQLTQESKRNPELIILGGVMVAALGGAGLYFGRSPTSSTSESPVLKAGMPWETEGAGKYKYHPGGNPSNEPKDAPSAVNTVIIPDVTLPKCISRDLKQKNASMLTNMTQELHDKYNKWGKDGYP
;
A
#
# COMPACT_ATOMS: atom_id res chain seq x y z
N MET A 1 16.23 4.75 51.57
CA MET A 1 16.02 3.89 50.37
C MET A 1 15.30 2.60 50.78
N ALA A 2 13.98 2.63 51.00
CA ALA A 2 13.23 1.50 51.57
C ALA A 2 11.88 1.24 50.86
N SER A 3 11.80 1.45 49.55
CA SER A 3 10.52 1.45 48.81
C SER A 3 10.41 0.43 47.67
N PHE A 4 11.48 -0.27 47.28
CA PHE A 4 11.45 -1.22 46.16
C PHE A 4 11.15 -2.67 46.57
N VAL A 5 11.45 -3.07 47.81
CA VAL A 5 11.26 -4.46 48.28
C VAL A 5 9.79 -4.74 48.61
N ALA A 6 9.07 -3.79 49.18
CA ALA A 6 7.65 -3.94 49.53
C ALA A 6 6.72 -4.08 48.31
N ARG A 7 7.06 -3.45 47.17
CA ARG A 7 6.25 -3.50 45.93
C ARG A 7 6.29 -4.87 45.24
N ARG A 8 7.38 -5.63 45.39
CA ARG A 8 7.49 -6.98 44.79
C ARG A 8 6.76 -8.06 45.60
N ALA A 9 6.74 -7.94 46.93
CA ALA A 9 6.09 -8.92 47.79
C ALA A 9 4.55 -8.91 47.66
N PHE A 10 3.93 -7.73 47.49
CA PHE A 10 2.48 -7.62 47.28
C PHE A 10 2.03 -8.04 45.85
N SER A 11 2.87 -7.90 44.83
CA SER A 11 2.51 -8.26 43.45
C SER A 11 2.43 -9.78 43.22
N THR A 12 3.26 -10.56 43.91
CA THR A 12 3.30 -12.02 43.76
C THR A 12 2.14 -12.71 44.47
N THR A 13 1.68 -12.18 45.61
CA THR A 13 0.51 -12.70 46.34
C THR A 13 -0.78 -12.43 45.58
N VAL A 14 -0.94 -11.25 44.98
CA VAL A 14 -2.11 -10.94 44.13
C VAL A 14 -2.15 -11.86 42.91
N ARG A 15 -1.01 -12.08 42.23
CA ARG A 15 -0.97 -13.02 41.10
C ARG A 15 -1.30 -14.45 41.51
N ARG A 16 -0.82 -14.91 42.67
CA ARG A 16 -1.14 -16.24 43.21
C ARG A 16 -2.61 -16.36 43.62
N LEU A 17 -3.17 -15.38 44.30
CA LEU A 17 -4.61 -15.33 44.62
C LEU A 17 -5.47 -15.31 43.36
N THR A 18 -5.11 -14.51 42.35
CA THR A 18 -5.82 -14.52 41.07
C THR A 18 -5.66 -15.85 40.34
N GLN A 19 -4.51 -16.50 40.45
CA GLN A 19 -4.24 -17.79 39.81
C GLN A 19 -4.96 -18.93 40.53
N GLU A 20 -5.05 -18.88 41.85
CA GLU A 20 -5.83 -19.81 42.68
C GLU A 20 -7.33 -19.60 42.47
N GLN A 21 -7.81 -18.35 42.46
CA GLN A 21 -9.20 -18.03 42.09
C GLN A 21 -9.53 -18.47 40.67
N GLN A 22 -8.63 -18.26 39.70
CA GLN A 22 -8.82 -18.73 38.33
C GLN A 22 -8.79 -20.26 38.25
N ALA A 23 -7.95 -20.94 39.04
CA ALA A 23 -7.92 -22.40 39.10
C ALA A 23 -9.22 -22.96 39.69
N GLN A 24 -9.70 -22.37 40.79
CA GLN A 24 -10.98 -22.72 41.42
C GLN A 24 -12.16 -22.43 40.47
N ALA A 25 -12.17 -21.26 39.83
CA ALA A 25 -13.19 -20.89 38.85
C ALA A 25 -13.17 -21.82 37.64
N LYS A 26 -11.99 -22.22 37.14
CA LYS A 26 -11.86 -23.23 36.07
C LYS A 26 -12.44 -24.58 36.49
N GLN A 27 -12.18 -25.04 37.71
CA GLN A 27 -12.73 -26.28 38.22
C GLN A 27 -14.27 -26.22 38.31
N GLN A 28 -14.82 -25.15 38.88
CA GLN A 28 -16.26 -24.93 38.95
C GLN A 28 -16.89 -24.83 37.56
N LEU A 29 -16.28 -24.07 36.65
CA LEU A 29 -16.71 -23.98 35.25
C LEU A 29 -16.68 -25.33 34.55
N THR A 30 -15.66 -26.17 34.79
CA THR A 30 -15.63 -27.51 34.20
C THR A 30 -16.70 -28.43 34.77
N GLN A 31 -17.05 -28.26 36.05
CA GLN A 31 -18.12 -29.00 36.70
C GLN A 31 -19.49 -28.58 36.14
N GLU A 32 -19.71 -27.28 35.97
CA GLU A 32 -20.93 -26.70 35.41
C GLU A 32 -21.06 -26.98 33.90
N SER A 33 -19.98 -26.94 33.12
CA SER A 33 -19.97 -27.35 31.71
C SER A 33 -20.34 -28.83 31.52
N LYS A 34 -19.98 -29.70 32.47
CA LYS A 34 -20.34 -31.13 32.40
C LYS A 34 -21.79 -31.39 32.81
N ARG A 35 -22.35 -30.57 33.70
CA ARG A 35 -23.74 -30.71 34.16
C ARG A 35 -24.75 -30.15 33.16
N ASN A 36 -24.43 -29.04 32.50
CA ASN A 36 -25.39 -28.30 31.69
C ASN A 36 -25.16 -28.56 30.19
N PRO A 37 -26.01 -29.36 29.52
CA PRO A 37 -25.82 -29.70 28.09
C PRO A 37 -25.92 -28.47 27.17
N GLU A 38 -26.65 -27.43 27.57
CA GLU A 38 -26.77 -26.17 26.81
C GLU A 38 -25.43 -25.45 26.67
N LEU A 39 -24.55 -25.53 27.69
CA LEU A 39 -23.22 -24.92 27.64
C LEU A 39 -22.31 -25.60 26.63
N ILE A 40 -22.49 -26.91 26.40
CA ILE A 40 -21.76 -27.65 25.36
C ILE A 40 -22.21 -27.19 23.97
N ILE A 41 -23.52 -27.00 23.78
CA ILE A 41 -24.08 -26.52 22.51
C ILE A 41 -23.61 -25.09 22.23
N LEU A 42 -23.72 -24.19 23.20
CA LEU A 42 -23.25 -22.81 23.08
C LEU A 42 -21.74 -22.74 22.82
N GLY A 43 -20.95 -23.54 23.54
CA GLY A 43 -19.51 -23.66 23.32
C GLY A 43 -19.18 -24.16 21.91
N GLY A 44 -19.92 -25.14 21.41
CA GLY A 44 -19.81 -25.64 20.04
C GLY A 44 -20.07 -24.55 19.00
N VAL A 45 -21.13 -23.76 19.17
CA VAL A 45 -21.46 -22.64 18.25
C VAL A 45 -20.36 -21.57 18.27
N MET A 46 -19.84 -21.22 19.45
CA MET A 46 -18.75 -20.23 19.57
C MET A 46 -17.46 -20.72 18.92
N VAL A 47 -17.09 -21.98 19.13
CA VAL A 47 -15.91 -22.59 18.49
C VAL A 47 -16.10 -22.67 16.97
N ALA A 48 -17.30 -23.02 16.49
CA ALA A 48 -17.60 -23.03 15.06
C ALA A 48 -17.52 -21.62 14.44
N ALA A 49 -18.04 -20.60 15.10
CA ALA A 49 -17.99 -19.22 14.63
C ALA A 49 -16.54 -18.68 14.59
N LEU A 50 -15.79 -18.82 15.68
CA LEU A 50 -14.41 -18.34 15.77
C LEU A 50 -13.47 -19.15 14.88
N GLY A 51 -13.64 -20.47 14.84
CA GLY A 51 -12.88 -21.35 13.96
C GLY A 51 -13.18 -21.08 12.48
N GLY A 52 -14.45 -20.89 12.13
CA GLY A 52 -14.86 -20.53 10.78
C GLY A 52 -14.29 -19.19 10.33
N ALA A 53 -14.35 -18.17 11.19
CA ALA A 53 -13.71 -16.88 10.94
C ALA A 53 -12.19 -17.04 10.77
N GLY A 54 -11.53 -17.79 11.66
CA GLY A 54 -10.09 -18.06 11.57
C GLY A 54 -9.69 -18.78 10.27
N LEU A 55 -10.46 -19.80 9.86
CA LEU A 55 -10.24 -20.50 8.58
C LEU A 55 -10.49 -19.57 7.38
N TYR A 56 -11.52 -18.71 7.44
CA TYR A 56 -11.81 -17.74 6.39
C TYR A 56 -10.68 -16.72 6.24
N PHE A 57 -10.25 -16.08 7.33
CA PHE A 57 -9.14 -15.12 7.31
C PHE A 57 -7.79 -15.78 6.96
N GLY A 58 -7.58 -17.04 7.35
CA GLY A 58 -6.41 -17.80 6.93
C GLY A 58 -6.38 -18.11 5.43
N ARG A 59 -7.54 -18.35 4.81
CA ARG A 59 -7.65 -18.60 3.36
C ARG A 59 -7.69 -17.31 2.53
N SER A 60 -8.16 -16.22 3.11
CA SER A 60 -8.30 -14.92 2.47
C SER A 60 -7.47 -13.89 3.22
N PRO A 61 -6.14 -13.87 3.05
CA PRO A 61 -5.27 -12.90 3.71
C PRO A 61 -5.71 -11.49 3.32
N THR A 62 -6.00 -10.67 4.32
CA THR A 62 -6.31 -9.25 4.10
C THR A 62 -5.02 -8.53 3.70
N SER A 63 -4.83 -8.30 2.40
CA SER A 63 -3.70 -7.50 1.92
C SER A 63 -3.94 -6.02 2.23
N SER A 64 -2.87 -5.29 2.56
CA SER A 64 -2.93 -3.84 2.87
C SER A 64 -3.37 -3.00 1.66
N THR A 65 -3.22 -3.54 0.46
CA THR A 65 -3.59 -2.91 -0.80
C THR A 65 -4.74 -3.68 -1.45
N SER A 66 -5.75 -2.95 -1.94
CA SER A 66 -6.88 -3.51 -2.69
C SER A 66 -6.49 -3.79 -4.15
N GLU A 67 -5.33 -4.41 -4.38
CA GLU A 67 -4.93 -4.85 -5.70
C GLU A 67 -5.43 -6.27 -5.94
N SER A 68 -6.31 -6.44 -6.92
CA SER A 68 -6.64 -7.78 -7.42
C SER A 68 -5.43 -8.30 -8.20
N PRO A 69 -4.93 -9.51 -7.92
CA PRO A 69 -3.85 -10.09 -8.73
C PRO A 69 -4.35 -10.24 -10.17
N VAL A 70 -3.81 -9.44 -11.08
CA VAL A 70 -4.17 -9.52 -12.51
C VAL A 70 -3.47 -10.73 -13.11
N LEU A 71 -4.25 -11.56 -13.80
CA LEU A 71 -3.72 -12.66 -14.60
C LEU A 71 -2.80 -12.10 -15.69
N LYS A 72 -1.52 -12.48 -15.63
CA LYS A 72 -0.50 -12.10 -16.61
C LYS A 72 -0.62 -13.04 -17.80
N ALA A 73 -0.81 -12.49 -18.98
CA ALA A 73 -0.92 -13.25 -20.22
C ALA A 73 0.44 -13.73 -20.74
N GLY A 74 1.53 -13.04 -20.38
CA GLY A 74 2.87 -13.41 -20.78
C GLY A 74 3.92 -12.41 -20.31
N MET A 75 5.15 -12.87 -20.21
CA MET A 75 6.31 -12.04 -19.89
C MET A 75 6.99 -11.52 -21.17
N PRO A 76 7.79 -10.43 -21.11
CA PRO A 76 8.34 -9.78 -22.31
C PRO A 76 9.30 -10.65 -23.13
N TRP A 77 9.84 -11.71 -22.53
CA TRP A 77 10.71 -12.68 -23.22
C TRP A 77 9.95 -13.86 -23.83
N GLU A 78 8.68 -14.07 -23.44
CA GLU A 78 7.80 -15.12 -23.99
C GLU A 78 6.97 -14.59 -25.16
N THR A 79 6.77 -13.27 -25.21
CA THR A 79 5.91 -12.61 -26.20
C THR A 79 6.60 -11.34 -26.67
N GLU A 80 6.55 -11.05 -27.97
CA GLU A 80 7.01 -9.75 -28.51
C GLU A 80 6.10 -8.62 -27.97
N GLY A 81 6.50 -8.01 -26.86
CA GLY A 81 5.74 -6.98 -26.17
C GLY A 81 6.66 -5.89 -25.64
N ALA A 82 6.23 -4.63 -25.76
CA ALA A 82 7.02 -3.49 -25.32
C ALA A 82 6.84 -3.17 -23.81
N GLY A 83 5.78 -3.71 -23.21
CA GLY A 83 5.46 -3.54 -21.79
C GLY A 83 6.22 -4.49 -20.87
N LYS A 84 6.18 -4.24 -19.55
CA LYS A 84 6.81 -5.12 -18.53
C LYS A 84 6.15 -6.51 -18.46
N TYR A 85 4.89 -6.61 -18.84
CA TYR A 85 4.11 -7.85 -18.92
C TYR A 85 2.90 -7.58 -19.80
N LYS A 86 2.29 -8.63 -20.34
CA LYS A 86 0.97 -8.57 -20.96
C LYS A 86 -0.10 -8.92 -19.94
N TYR A 87 -1.24 -8.25 -20.00
CA TYR A 87 -2.37 -8.50 -19.11
C TYR A 87 -3.68 -8.60 -19.88
N HIS A 88 -4.61 -9.37 -19.35
CA HIS A 88 -5.98 -9.39 -19.87
C HIS A 88 -6.78 -8.21 -19.29
N PRO A 89 -7.36 -7.34 -20.12
CA PRO A 89 -8.21 -6.25 -19.65
C PRO A 89 -9.36 -6.77 -18.81
N GLY A 90 -9.58 -6.18 -17.63
CA GLY A 90 -10.63 -6.60 -16.70
C GLY A 90 -10.43 -8.01 -16.10
N GLY A 91 -9.24 -8.61 -16.24
CA GLY A 91 -8.94 -9.94 -15.71
C GLY A 91 -9.66 -11.10 -16.41
N ASN A 92 -10.31 -10.85 -17.56
CA ASN A 92 -11.01 -11.88 -18.32
C ASN A 92 -10.07 -12.52 -19.38
N PRO A 93 -9.73 -13.82 -19.28
CA PRO A 93 -8.82 -14.50 -20.21
C PRO A 93 -9.28 -14.50 -21.67
N SER A 94 -10.57 -14.31 -21.93
CA SER A 94 -11.12 -14.24 -23.28
C SER A 94 -10.79 -12.93 -24.01
N ASN A 95 -10.40 -11.88 -23.29
CA ASN A 95 -10.02 -10.61 -23.91
C ASN A 95 -8.59 -10.69 -24.44
N GLU A 96 -8.33 -10.05 -25.58
CA GLU A 96 -6.97 -9.99 -26.15
C GLU A 96 -5.98 -9.37 -25.14
N PRO A 97 -4.81 -10.00 -24.94
CA PRO A 97 -3.76 -9.47 -24.07
C PRO A 97 -3.28 -8.09 -24.51
N LYS A 98 -3.25 -7.13 -23.58
CA LYS A 98 -2.69 -5.78 -23.80
C LYS A 98 -1.34 -5.64 -23.10
N ASP A 99 -0.45 -4.83 -23.67
CA ASP A 99 0.82 -4.49 -23.03
C ASP A 99 0.56 -3.59 -21.81
N ALA A 100 1.20 -3.93 -20.69
CA ALA A 100 1.23 -3.05 -19.52
C ALA A 100 1.87 -1.72 -19.91
N PRO A 101 1.36 -0.59 -19.38
CA PRO A 101 2.00 0.71 -19.58
C PRO A 101 3.47 0.59 -19.17
N SER A 102 4.36 0.98 -20.08
CA SER A 102 5.80 0.82 -19.88
C SER A 102 6.26 1.66 -18.68
N ALA A 103 7.28 1.19 -17.97
CA ALA A 103 7.86 1.89 -16.83
C ALA A 103 8.68 3.14 -17.23
N VAL A 104 8.62 3.56 -18.49
CA VAL A 104 9.14 4.86 -18.92
C VAL A 104 8.16 5.89 -18.38
N ASN A 105 8.65 6.80 -17.54
CA ASN A 105 7.90 7.95 -17.02
C ASN A 105 7.38 8.80 -18.20
N THR A 106 6.26 8.39 -18.78
CA THR A 106 5.53 9.23 -19.73
C THR A 106 4.65 10.12 -18.88
N VAL A 107 4.96 11.42 -18.89
CA VAL A 107 4.07 12.42 -18.30
C VAL A 107 2.85 12.45 -19.22
N ILE A 108 1.79 11.73 -18.82
CA ILE A 108 0.49 11.81 -19.46
C ILE A 108 -0.04 13.20 -19.15
N ILE A 109 0.12 14.13 -20.10
CA ILE A 109 -0.52 15.44 -20.05
C ILE A 109 -1.92 15.24 -20.61
N PRO A 110 -2.98 15.19 -19.77
CA PRO A 110 -4.33 15.09 -20.29
C PRO A 110 -4.62 16.32 -21.16
N ASP A 111 -5.32 16.12 -22.27
CA ASP A 111 -5.88 17.23 -23.06
C ASP A 111 -6.92 17.97 -22.21
N VAL A 112 -6.45 18.95 -21.45
CA VAL A 112 -7.30 19.94 -20.81
C VAL A 112 -7.61 21.04 -21.83
N THR A 113 -8.89 21.36 -22.00
CA THR A 113 -9.32 22.58 -22.67
C THR A 113 -8.87 23.79 -21.85
N LEU A 114 -7.62 24.21 -22.05
CA LEU A 114 -7.07 25.42 -21.46
C LEU A 114 -7.79 26.64 -22.07
N PRO A 115 -8.24 27.60 -21.25
CA PRO A 115 -8.69 28.89 -21.76
C PRO A 115 -7.60 29.53 -22.63
N LYS A 116 -7.96 30.06 -23.80
CA LYS A 116 -7.03 30.64 -24.79
C LYS A 116 -6.08 31.72 -24.21
N CYS A 117 -6.44 32.33 -23.09
CA CYS A 117 -5.60 33.33 -22.40
C CYS A 117 -4.36 32.70 -21.76
N ILE A 118 -4.48 31.55 -21.10
CA ILE A 118 -3.37 30.88 -20.43
C ILE A 118 -2.41 30.24 -21.45
N SER A 119 -2.96 29.69 -22.54
CA SER A 119 -2.13 29.12 -23.61
C SER A 119 -1.29 30.17 -24.34
N ARG A 120 -1.83 31.39 -24.54
CA ARG A 120 -1.06 32.49 -25.13
C ARG A 120 0.03 32.98 -24.17
N ASP A 121 -0.27 33.08 -22.88
CA ASP A 121 0.69 33.52 -21.87
C ASP A 121 1.86 32.52 -21.71
N LEU A 122 1.58 31.21 -21.68
CA LEU A 122 2.62 30.19 -21.63
C LEU A 122 3.48 30.14 -22.90
N LYS A 123 2.85 30.27 -24.08
CA LYS A 123 3.59 30.31 -25.35
C LYS A 123 4.45 31.56 -25.45
N GLN A 124 3.96 32.71 -24.95
CA GLN A 124 4.68 33.97 -24.93
C GLN A 124 5.81 33.98 -23.91
N LYS A 125 5.61 33.44 -22.71
CA LYS A 125 6.66 33.27 -21.69
C LYS A 125 7.78 32.34 -22.18
N ASN A 126 7.43 31.22 -22.79
CA ASN A 126 8.44 30.32 -23.37
C ASN A 126 9.18 30.99 -24.53
N ALA A 127 8.49 31.74 -25.39
CA ALA A 127 9.14 32.47 -26.47
C ALA A 127 10.08 33.58 -25.96
N SER A 128 9.64 34.39 -24.99
CA SER A 128 10.47 35.45 -24.41
C SER A 128 11.66 34.92 -23.62
N MET A 129 11.49 33.77 -22.95
CA MET A 129 12.59 33.12 -22.24
C MET A 129 13.66 32.63 -23.22
N LEU A 130 13.25 32.04 -24.34
CA LEU A 130 14.18 31.60 -25.39
C LEU A 130 14.87 32.78 -26.09
N THR A 131 14.18 33.91 -26.32
CA THR A 131 14.82 35.10 -26.91
C THR A 131 15.82 35.76 -25.96
N ASN A 132 15.50 35.83 -24.66
CA ASN A 132 16.41 36.41 -23.68
C ASN A 132 17.64 35.52 -23.46
N MET A 133 17.46 34.20 -23.40
CA MET A 133 18.58 33.25 -23.31
C MET A 133 19.47 33.30 -24.55
N THR A 134 18.90 33.45 -25.74
CA THR A 134 19.69 33.56 -26.97
C THR A 134 20.42 34.89 -27.07
N GLN A 135 19.81 36.01 -26.64
CA GLN A 135 20.50 37.30 -26.53
C GLN A 135 21.64 37.27 -25.51
N GLU A 136 21.43 36.70 -24.33
CA GLU A 136 22.48 36.57 -23.31
C GLU A 136 23.66 35.71 -23.80
N LEU A 137 23.37 34.62 -24.50
CA LEU A 137 24.41 33.82 -25.15
C LEU A 137 25.10 34.62 -26.26
N HIS A 138 24.34 35.32 -27.10
CA HIS A 138 24.89 36.13 -28.18
C HIS A 138 25.83 37.22 -27.64
N ASP A 139 25.44 37.93 -26.58
CA ASP A 139 26.25 38.97 -25.93
C ASP A 139 27.47 38.39 -25.21
N LYS A 140 27.32 37.25 -24.53
CA LYS A 140 28.43 36.57 -23.84
C LYS A 140 29.50 36.05 -24.78
N TYR A 141 29.10 35.52 -25.95
CA TYR A 141 30.03 34.96 -26.93
C TYR A 141 30.58 36.02 -27.91
N ASN A 142 29.85 37.10 -28.23
CA ASN A 142 30.38 38.23 -29.02
C ASN A 142 31.27 39.20 -28.24
N LYS A 143 31.34 39.10 -26.90
CA LYS A 143 32.21 39.96 -26.08
C LYS A 143 33.72 39.73 -26.30
N TRP A 144 34.08 38.61 -26.94
CA TRP A 144 35.49 38.23 -27.21
C TRP A 144 35.98 38.58 -28.62
N GLY A 145 35.15 39.25 -29.44
CA GLY A 145 35.47 39.57 -30.84
C GLY A 145 35.46 41.06 -31.21
N LYS A 146 35.29 41.98 -30.23
CA LYS A 146 35.27 43.43 -30.51
C LYS A 146 36.54 44.18 -30.14
N ASP A 147 37.42 43.58 -29.34
CA ASP A 147 38.70 44.20 -28.95
C ASP A 147 39.84 43.49 -29.68
N GLY A 148 40.16 43.97 -30.88
CA GLY A 148 41.44 43.73 -31.55
C GLY A 148 41.49 42.60 -32.57
N TYR A 149 41.27 42.95 -33.83
CA TYR A 149 42.19 42.56 -34.90
C TYR A 149 42.75 43.87 -35.50
N PRO A 150 44.04 43.93 -35.87
CA PRO A 150 44.78 45.17 -36.18
C PRO A 150 44.13 46.04 -37.26
#